data_AF-A0A9W8WLR8-F1
#
_entry.id   AF-A0A9W8WLR8-F1
#
_cell.length_a   1.000
_cell.length_b   1.000
_cell.length_c   1.000
_cell.angle_alpha   90.00
_cell.angle_beta   90.00
_cell.angle_gamma   90.00
#
_symmetry.space_group_name_H-M   'P 1'
#
loop_
_entity.id
_entity.type
_entity.pdbx_description
1 polymer ?
#
loop_
_entity_poly.entity_id
_entity_poly.type
_entity_poly.pdbx_seq_one_letter_code
_entity_poly.pdbx_strand_id
1 'polypeptide(L)'
;MSMHSKKEDEDGSNWEPHFNTLVSVASDLKPSEFNFYPPDPSSPDFDFLRGMKMAQRFLLANLLWVDVLAPISTGASPKLPYREWLDAGKIDMSRVMGCQNSIMIAIRDLVTVDAKAGSMSTETLQETILELEKQIFDGMEAALETESQNKAWQHLIRTK
;
A
#
# COMPACT_ATOMS: atom_id res chain seq x y z
N MET A 1 27.45 -0.15 45.70
CA MET A 1 27.11 0.93 44.74
C MET A 1 26.92 0.28 43.38
N SER A 2 25.70 -0.15 43.07
CA SER A 2 25.20 -0.29 41.70
C SER A 2 23.69 -0.48 41.77
N MET A 3 23.01 0.20 40.86
CA MET A 3 21.66 0.70 40.98
C MET A 3 20.60 -0.39 40.93
N HIS A 4 19.59 -0.24 41.79
CA HIS A 4 18.27 -0.81 41.62
C HIS A 4 17.68 -0.17 40.35
N SER A 5 17.83 -0.85 39.20
CA SER A 5 17.19 -0.42 37.96
C SER A 5 15.69 -0.56 38.17
N LYS A 6 15.02 0.58 38.33
CA LYS A 6 13.57 0.67 38.25
C LYS A 6 13.11 -0.04 36.98
N LYS A 7 12.24 -1.01 37.18
CA LYS A 7 11.40 -1.60 36.16
C LYS A 7 10.39 -0.54 35.74
N GLU A 8 10.73 0.21 34.71
CA GLU A 8 9.76 0.94 33.89
C GLU A 8 9.60 0.11 32.61
N ASP A 9 8.92 -1.04 32.77
CA ASP A 9 8.29 -1.75 31.66
C ASP A 9 7.03 -0.95 31.29
N GLU A 10 7.21 0.25 30.71
CA GLU A 10 6.12 0.97 30.05
C GLU A 10 5.91 0.33 28.67
N ASP A 11 4.89 -0.52 28.65
CA ASP A 11 4.20 -1.15 27.53
C ASP A 11 4.38 -0.40 26.21
N GLY A 12 5.33 -0.87 25.39
CA GLY A 12 5.50 -0.47 24.00
C GLY A 12 4.37 -1.02 23.15
N SER A 13 3.17 -0.44 23.35
CA SER A 13 1.93 -0.58 22.58
C SER A 13 1.81 -1.87 21.79
N ASN A 14 1.09 -2.84 22.34
CA ASN A 14 0.63 -4.04 21.65
C ASN A 14 -0.33 -3.65 20.49
N TRP A 15 0.24 -3.19 19.38
CA TRP A 15 -0.47 -2.67 18.20
C TRP A 15 -1.07 -3.79 17.34
N GLU A 16 -0.53 -5.00 17.46
CA GLU A 16 -0.84 -6.13 16.60
C GLU A 16 -2.33 -6.56 16.69
N PRO A 17 -2.98 -6.65 17.88
CA PRO A 17 -4.42 -6.92 17.98
C PRO A 17 -5.27 -5.85 17.31
N HIS A 18 -4.88 -4.57 17.41
CA HIS A 18 -5.61 -3.47 16.78
C HIS A 18 -5.48 -3.54 15.25
N PHE A 19 -4.28 -3.80 14.74
CA PHE A 19 -4.06 -4.02 13.32
C PHE A 19 -4.84 -5.22 12.80
N ASN A 20 -4.82 -6.35 13.52
CA ASN A 20 -5.57 -7.55 13.16
C ASN A 20 -7.08 -7.30 13.11
N THR A 21 -7.60 -6.48 14.03
CA THR A 21 -9.01 -6.06 14.02
C THR A 21 -9.32 -5.24 12.77
N LEU A 22 -8.48 -4.26 12.44
CA LEU A 22 -8.67 -3.42 11.25
C LEU A 22 -8.59 -4.24 9.95
N VAL A 23 -7.62 -5.15 9.86
CA VAL A 23 -7.50 -6.08 8.75
C VAL A 23 -8.74 -6.94 8.61
N SER A 24 -9.28 -7.48 9.70
CA SER A 24 -10.50 -8.30 9.67
C SER A 24 -11.71 -7.52 9.17
N VAL A 25 -11.83 -6.25 9.52
CA VAL A 25 -12.90 -5.39 8.98
C VAL A 25 -12.67 -5.12 7.50
N ALA A 26 -11.42 -4.84 7.12
CA ALA A 26 -11.08 -4.48 5.75
C ALA A 26 -11.06 -5.67 4.77
N SER A 27 -10.88 -6.90 5.25
CA SER A 27 -10.87 -8.10 4.40
C SER A 27 -12.24 -8.40 3.79
N ASP A 28 -13.31 -7.98 4.46
CA ASP A 28 -14.69 -8.15 3.98
C ASP A 28 -15.08 -7.06 2.98
N LEU A 29 -14.29 -5.99 2.89
CA LEU A 29 -14.56 -4.85 2.01
C LEU A 29 -14.03 -5.11 0.62
N LYS A 30 -14.81 -4.71 -0.39
CA LYS A 30 -14.40 -4.78 -1.80
C LYS A 30 -14.03 -3.40 -2.35
N PRO A 31 -13.06 -3.31 -3.30
CA PRO A 31 -12.76 -2.07 -3.99
C PRO A 31 -13.98 -1.41 -4.65
N SER A 32 -14.95 -2.22 -5.10
CA SER A 32 -16.20 -1.74 -5.70
C SER A 32 -17.14 -1.03 -4.72
N GLU A 33 -17.04 -1.33 -3.42
CA GLU A 33 -17.88 -0.73 -2.38
C GLU A 33 -17.38 0.66 -1.99
N PHE A 34 -16.12 0.99 -2.33
CA PHE A 34 -15.54 2.30 -2.09
C PHE A 34 -15.75 3.24 -3.28
N ASN A 35 -16.69 4.16 -3.11
CA ASN A 35 -16.86 5.29 -4.01
C ASN A 35 -15.94 6.46 -3.60
N PHE A 36 -14.71 6.44 -4.10
CA PHE A 36 -13.77 7.56 -3.96
C PHE A 36 -14.01 8.71 -4.96
N TYR A 37 -15.09 8.69 -5.75
CA TYR A 37 -15.41 9.83 -6.58
C TYR A 37 -15.69 11.06 -5.73
N PRO A 38 -15.35 12.27 -6.21
CA PRO A 38 -15.67 13.49 -5.49
C PRO A 38 -17.16 13.54 -5.17
N PRO A 39 -17.57 13.94 -3.95
CA PRO A 39 -18.97 14.21 -3.67
C PRO A 39 -19.47 15.36 -4.56
N ASP A 40 -20.79 15.43 -4.75
CA ASP A 40 -21.42 16.53 -5.49
C ASP A 40 -21.06 17.87 -4.83
N PRO A 41 -20.42 18.82 -5.55
CA PRO A 41 -20.05 20.11 -5.01
C PRO A 41 -21.24 20.97 -4.57
N SER A 42 -22.46 20.64 -5.02
CA SER A 42 -23.69 21.33 -4.62
C SER A 42 -24.30 20.79 -3.32
N SER A 43 -23.77 19.68 -2.78
CA SER A 43 -24.26 19.10 -1.53
C SER A 43 -23.94 20.00 -0.33
N PRO A 44 -24.90 20.22 0.60
CA PRO A 44 -24.63 20.95 1.84
C PRO A 44 -23.56 20.25 2.71
N ASP A 45 -23.39 18.94 2.55
CA ASP A 45 -22.41 18.13 3.29
C ASP A 45 -21.10 17.90 2.52
N PHE A 46 -20.86 18.67 1.44
CA PHE A 46 -19.73 18.45 0.53
C PHE A 46 -18.37 18.34 1.25
N ASP A 47 -18.04 19.30 2.12
CA ASP A 47 -16.76 19.32 2.82
C ASP A 47 -16.60 18.13 3.77
N PHE A 48 -17.66 17.75 4.48
CA PHE A 48 -17.66 16.60 5.37
C PHE A 48 -17.47 15.30 4.59
N LEU A 49 -18.28 15.08 3.54
CA LEU A 49 -18.17 13.89 2.70
C LEU A 49 -16.81 13.79 2.00
N ARG A 50 -16.25 14.93 1.57
CA ARG A 50 -14.91 14.98 0.99
C ARG A 50 -13.86 14.58 2.01
N GLY A 51 -13.89 15.16 3.20
CA GLY A 51 -12.96 14.84 4.29
C GLY A 51 -13.02 13.37 4.69
N MET A 52 -14.23 12.84 4.88
CA MET A 52 -14.45 11.43 5.22
C MET A 52 -13.88 10.47 4.16
N LYS A 53 -14.14 10.72 2.87
CA LYS A 53 -13.60 9.90 1.77
C LYS A 53 -12.07 9.92 1.72
N MET A 54 -11.46 11.10 1.94
CA MET A 54 -10.00 11.22 1.98
C MET A 54 -9.40 10.49 3.18
N ALA A 55 -10.03 10.57 4.35
CA ALA A 55 -9.61 9.85 5.54
C ALA A 55 -9.70 8.33 5.36
N GLN A 56 -10.81 7.83 4.79
CA GLN A 56 -10.98 6.40 4.47
C GLN A 56 -9.90 5.91 3.51
N ARG A 57 -9.63 6.67 2.43
CA ARG A 57 -8.56 6.34 1.48
C ARG A 57 -7.19 6.30 2.15
N PHE A 58 -6.88 7.27 3.01
CA PHE A 58 -5.64 7.31 3.76
C PHE A 58 -5.50 6.11 4.70
N LEU A 59 -6.54 5.80 5.48
CA LEU A 59 -6.53 4.67 6.41
C LEU A 59 -6.32 3.34 5.68
N LEU A 60 -7.02 3.12 4.56
CA LEU A 60 -6.89 1.90 3.79
C LEU A 60 -5.52 1.78 3.11
N ALA A 61 -4.98 2.87 2.58
CA ALA A 61 -3.62 2.90 2.05
C ALA A 61 -2.58 2.55 3.13
N ASN A 62 -2.70 3.09 4.34
CA ASN A 62 -1.83 2.73 5.46
C ASN A 62 -1.97 1.25 5.84
N LEU A 63 -3.20 0.74 5.86
CA LEU A 63 -3.45 -0.65 6.20
C LEU A 63 -2.81 -1.60 5.18
N LEU A 64 -2.97 -1.33 3.89
CA LEU A 64 -2.31 -2.07 2.81
C LEU A 64 -0.79 -1.97 2.88
N TRP A 65 -0.27 -0.79 3.21
CA TRP A 65 1.17 -0.58 3.37
C TRP A 65 1.76 -1.46 4.48
N VAL A 66 1.16 -1.42 5.67
CA VAL A 66 1.61 -2.23 6.80
C VAL A 66 1.40 -3.71 6.52
N ASP A 67 0.26 -4.10 5.94
CA ASP A 67 -0.02 -5.50 5.62
C ASP A 67 0.98 -6.06 4.62
N VAL A 68 1.37 -5.32 3.58
CA VAL A 68 2.39 -5.76 2.62
C VAL A 68 3.78 -5.84 3.24
N LEU A 69 4.17 -4.87 4.08
CA LEU A 69 5.55 -4.75 4.57
C LEU A 69 5.84 -5.53 5.86
N ALA A 70 4.91 -5.65 6.80
CA ALA A 70 5.14 -6.36 8.06
C ALA A 70 5.58 -7.83 7.84
N PRO A 71 5.06 -8.54 6.84
CA PRO A 71 5.54 -9.83 6.35
C PRO A 71 7.03 -9.94 6.02
N ILE A 72 7.66 -8.85 5.59
CA ILE A 72 9.10 -8.85 5.29
C ILE A 72 9.93 -9.08 6.56
N SER A 73 9.49 -8.52 7.70
CA SER A 73 10.20 -8.64 8.97
C SER A 73 9.73 -9.82 9.82
N THR A 74 8.48 -10.25 9.64
CA THR A 74 7.84 -11.29 10.48
C THR A 74 7.75 -12.65 9.82
N GLY A 75 7.90 -12.73 8.49
CA GLY A 75 7.65 -13.96 7.71
C GLY A 75 6.18 -14.37 7.63
N ALA A 76 5.25 -13.58 8.20
CA ALA A 76 3.83 -13.83 8.09
C ALA A 76 3.33 -13.59 6.65
N SER A 77 2.22 -14.20 6.24
CA SER A 77 1.58 -13.82 4.98
C SER A 77 0.69 -12.59 5.21
N PRO A 78 0.70 -11.58 4.31
CA PRO A 78 -0.29 -10.53 4.40
C PRO A 78 -1.70 -11.05 4.20
N LYS A 79 -2.63 -10.34 4.83
CA LYS A 79 -3.98 -10.78 5.13
C LYS A 79 -5.02 -10.13 4.21
N LEU A 80 -4.70 -9.00 3.58
CA LEU A 80 -5.60 -8.28 2.69
C LEU A 80 -5.41 -8.70 1.22
N PRO A 81 -6.48 -8.62 0.41
CA PRO A 81 -6.42 -8.87 -1.04
C PRO A 81 -5.76 -7.69 -1.77
N TYR A 82 -4.46 -7.47 -1.53
CA TYR A 82 -3.71 -6.30 -2.01
C TYR A 82 -3.83 -6.07 -3.53
N ARG A 83 -3.82 -7.11 -4.35
CA ARG A 83 -4.00 -6.98 -5.82
C ARG A 83 -5.33 -6.36 -6.19
N GLU A 84 -6.43 -6.78 -5.55
CA GLU A 84 -7.75 -6.20 -5.83
C GLU A 84 -7.77 -4.70 -5.56
N TRP A 85 -7.08 -4.25 -4.52
CA TRP A 85 -7.00 -2.83 -4.15
C TRP A 85 -6.04 -2.02 -5.01
N LEU A 86 -4.86 -2.58 -5.31
CA LEU A 86 -3.77 -1.88 -6.00
C LEU A 86 -3.93 -1.90 -7.52
N ASP A 87 -4.42 -2.99 -8.11
CA ASP A 87 -4.67 -3.11 -9.55
C ASP A 87 -5.90 -2.32 -9.98
N ALA A 88 -6.92 -2.20 -9.12
CA ALA A 88 -8.11 -1.41 -9.43
C ALA A 88 -7.84 0.10 -9.56
N GLY A 89 -6.63 0.57 -9.19
CA GLY A 89 -6.22 1.97 -9.27
C GLY A 89 -7.03 2.93 -8.40
N LYS A 90 -7.84 2.40 -7.48
CA LYS A 90 -8.71 3.18 -6.58
C LYS A 90 -7.92 3.89 -5.49
N ILE A 91 -6.78 3.30 -5.12
CA ILE A 91 -5.82 3.86 -4.18
C ILE A 91 -4.53 4.11 -4.95
N ASP A 92 -4.17 5.39 -5.08
CA ASP A 92 -2.86 5.81 -5.57
C ASP A 92 -1.88 5.84 -4.39
N MET A 93 -1.09 4.78 -4.22
CA MET A 93 -0.09 4.68 -3.16
C MET A 93 1.04 5.70 -3.35
N SER A 94 1.30 6.17 -4.57
CA SER A 94 2.37 7.14 -4.82
C SER A 94 2.07 8.47 -4.16
N ARG A 95 0.79 8.87 -4.15
CA ARG A 95 0.33 10.10 -3.49
C ARG A 95 0.25 10.01 -1.97
N VAL A 96 -0.04 8.82 -1.44
CA VAL A 96 -0.30 8.66 0.00
C VAL A 96 0.97 8.24 0.75
N MET A 97 1.74 7.30 0.18
CA MET A 97 2.91 6.69 0.81
C MET A 97 4.21 6.94 0.06
N GLY A 98 4.18 7.60 -1.11
CA GLY A 98 5.39 7.88 -1.90
C GLY A 98 5.91 6.68 -2.69
N CYS A 99 5.13 5.61 -2.84
CA CYS A 99 5.53 4.40 -3.54
C CYS A 99 4.47 3.99 -4.56
N GLN A 100 4.90 3.59 -5.75
CA GLN A 100 3.98 3.14 -6.80
C GLN A 100 3.26 1.84 -6.42
N ASN A 101 2.02 1.69 -6.88
CA ASN A 101 1.23 0.46 -6.69
C ASN A 101 1.96 -0.76 -7.26
N SER A 102 2.57 -0.63 -8.43
CA SER A 102 3.33 -1.70 -9.09
C SER A 102 4.49 -2.22 -8.24
N ILE A 103 5.19 -1.31 -7.54
CA ILE A 103 6.29 -1.65 -6.63
C ILE A 103 5.76 -2.33 -5.37
N MET A 104 4.66 -1.84 -4.80
CA MET A 104 4.01 -2.49 -3.65
C MET A 104 3.55 -3.92 -3.97
N ILE A 105 3.02 -4.15 -5.17
CA ILE A 105 2.64 -5.48 -5.66
C ILE A 105 3.90 -6.36 -5.80
N ALA A 106 4.95 -5.85 -6.44
CA ALA A 106 6.18 -6.61 -6.66
C ALA A 106 6.87 -7.02 -5.35
N ILE A 107 6.91 -6.14 -4.34
CA ILE A 107 7.42 -6.46 -3.00
C ILE A 107 6.67 -7.65 -2.41
N ARG A 108 5.34 -7.65 -2.49
CA ARG A 108 4.54 -8.76 -1.97
C ARG A 108 4.76 -10.05 -2.78
N ASP A 109 4.76 -9.95 -4.09
CA ASP A 109 4.95 -11.13 -4.92
C ASP A 109 6.32 -11.77 -4.64
N LEU A 110 7.36 -10.97 -4.43
CA LEU A 110 8.69 -11.44 -4.03
C LEU A 110 8.65 -12.23 -2.70
N VAL A 111 7.98 -11.70 -1.67
CA VAL A 111 7.80 -12.42 -0.40
C VAL A 111 7.04 -13.73 -0.60
N THR A 112 6.07 -13.75 -1.51
CA THR A 112 5.27 -14.95 -1.82
C THR A 112 6.10 -16.00 -2.57
N VAL A 113 6.99 -15.56 -3.46
CA VAL A 113 7.94 -16.42 -4.17
C VAL A 113 8.96 -17.00 -3.20
N ASP A 114 9.55 -16.19 -2.32
CA ASP A 114 10.51 -16.65 -1.31
C ASP A 114 9.92 -17.75 -0.42
N ALA A 115 8.69 -17.54 0.07
CA ALA A 115 7.97 -18.53 0.88
C ALA A 115 7.69 -19.85 0.14
N LYS A 116 7.67 -19.86 -1.19
CA LYS A 116 7.37 -21.03 -2.04
C LYS A 116 8.60 -21.61 -2.74
N ALA A 117 9.75 -20.94 -2.69
CA ALA A 117 10.92 -21.24 -3.51
C ALA A 117 11.37 -22.71 -3.37
N GLY A 118 11.33 -23.28 -2.15
CA GLY A 118 11.69 -24.67 -1.90
C GLY A 118 10.74 -25.72 -2.49
N SER A 119 9.56 -25.32 -2.96
CA SER A 119 8.54 -26.19 -3.58
C SER A 119 8.38 -25.99 -5.09
N MET A 120 9.01 -24.96 -5.64
CA MET A 120 8.94 -24.62 -7.06
C MET A 120 10.03 -25.34 -7.85
N SER A 121 9.78 -25.63 -9.13
CA SER A 121 10.86 -26.02 -10.03
C SER A 121 11.80 -24.83 -10.25
N THR A 122 13.06 -25.11 -10.56
CA THR A 122 14.05 -24.06 -10.87
C THR A 122 13.61 -23.18 -12.04
N GLU A 123 13.00 -23.79 -13.07
CA GLU A 123 12.50 -23.09 -14.26
C GLU A 123 11.37 -22.11 -13.90
N THR A 124 10.35 -22.57 -13.20
CA THR A 124 9.22 -21.72 -12.77
C THR A 124 9.68 -20.62 -11.81
N LEU A 125 10.65 -20.90 -10.94
CA LEU A 125 11.23 -19.88 -10.05
C LEU A 125 11.94 -18.79 -10.85
N GLN A 126 12.76 -19.17 -11.85
CA GLN A 126 13.46 -18.22 -12.72
C GLN A 126 12.49 -17.36 -13.54
N GLU A 127 11.47 -17.98 -14.14
CA GLU A 127 10.43 -17.26 -14.88
C GLU A 127 9.70 -16.24 -14.00
N THR A 128 9.34 -16.64 -12.78
CA THR A 128 8.64 -15.76 -11.85
C THR A 128 9.52 -14.58 -11.41
N ILE A 129 10.81 -14.81 -11.16
CA ILE A 129 11.76 -13.74 -10.81
C ILE A 129 11.91 -12.75 -11.97
N LEU A 130 12.06 -13.24 -13.20
CA LEU A 130 12.18 -12.38 -14.39
C LEU A 130 10.93 -11.51 -14.61
N GLU A 131 9.74 -12.06 -14.40
CA GLU A 131 8.50 -11.28 -14.48
C GLU A 131 8.44 -10.21 -13.40
N LEU A 132 8.89 -10.50 -12.18
CA LEU A 132 8.96 -9.52 -11.09
C LEU A 132 9.96 -8.40 -11.39
N GLU A 133 11.15 -8.73 -11.90
CA GLU A 133 12.13 -7.73 -12.32
C GLU A 133 11.54 -6.81 -13.38
N LYS A 134 10.91 -7.38 -14.41
CA LYS A 134 10.25 -6.61 -15.47
C LYS A 134 9.17 -5.69 -14.89
N GLN A 135 8.28 -6.22 -14.04
CA GLN A 135 7.23 -5.43 -13.41
C GLN A 135 7.79 -4.25 -12.59
N ILE A 136 8.92 -4.43 -11.90
CA ILE A 136 9.59 -3.36 -11.16
C ILE A 136 10.12 -2.29 -12.13
N PHE A 137 10.83 -2.69 -13.19
CA PHE A 137 11.38 -1.76 -14.17
C PHE A 137 10.28 -0.97 -14.90
N ASP A 138 9.25 -1.64 -15.40
CA ASP A 138 8.12 -1.01 -16.07
C ASP A 138 7.41 -0.02 -15.11
N GLY A 139 7.27 -0.40 -13.84
CA GLY A 139 6.71 0.46 -12.80
C GLY A 139 7.54 1.72 -12.52
N MET A 140 8.87 1.61 -12.52
CA MET A 140 9.77 2.75 -12.36
C MET A 140 9.72 3.69 -13.56
N GLU A 141 9.73 3.15 -14.78
CA GLU A 141 9.67 3.95 -16.01
C GLU A 141 8.36 4.75 -16.09
N ALA A 142 7.22 4.10 -15.83
CA ALA A 142 5.92 4.78 -15.78
C ALA A 142 5.88 5.91 -14.73
N ALA A 143 6.55 5.75 -13.60
CA ALA A 143 6.63 6.78 -12.56
C ALA A 143 7.41 8.01 -13.04
N LEU A 144 8.55 7.79 -13.71
CA LEU A 144 9.39 8.85 -14.27
C LEU A 144 8.67 9.61 -15.39
N GLU A 145 7.96 8.90 -16.25
CA GLU A 145 7.13 9.50 -17.30
C GLU A 145 6.03 10.38 -16.71
N THR A 146 5.32 9.89 -15.69
CA THR A 146 4.27 10.63 -14.98
C THR A 146 4.81 11.92 -14.35
N GLU A 147 6.00 11.85 -13.72
CA GLU A 147 6.65 13.02 -13.15
C GLU A 147 7.05 14.06 -14.21
N SER A 148 7.58 13.58 -15.35
CA SER A 148 7.95 14.42 -16.49
C SER A 148 6.74 15.16 -17.06
N GLN A 149 5.61 14.45 -17.27
CA GLN A 149 4.37 15.05 -17.73
C GLN A 149 3.81 16.09 -16.75
N ASN A 150 3.83 15.79 -15.45
CA ASN A 150 3.40 16.73 -14.42
C ASN A 150 4.22 18.03 -14.46
N LYS A 151 5.55 17.95 -14.61
CA LYS A 151 6.42 19.14 -14.74
C LYS A 151 6.09 19.94 -16.00
N ALA A 152 5.84 19.28 -17.12
CA ALA A 152 5.45 19.94 -18.38
C ALA A 152 4.13 20.70 -18.25
N TRP A 153 3.11 20.10 -17.62
CA TRP A 153 1.82 20.75 -17.36
C TRP A 153 1.94 21.96 -16.43
N GLN A 154 2.74 21.85 -15.36
CA GLN A 154 2.98 22.97 -14.43
C GLN A 154 3.68 24.14 -15.12
N HIS A 155 4.61 23.87 -16.05
CA HIS A 155 5.28 24.91 -16.83
C HIS A 155 4.30 25.61 -17.79
N LEU A 156 3.37 24.87 -18.40
CA LEU A 156 2.38 25.41 -19.33
C LEU A 156 1.35 26.32 -18.66
N ILE A 157 0.96 26.00 -17.42
CA ILE A 157 0.04 26.82 -16.60
C ILE A 157 0.72 28.12 -16.16
N ARG A 158 2.02 28.09 -15.85
CA ARG A 158 2.77 29.24 -15.33
C ARG A 158 3.12 30.30 -16.38
N THR A 159 3.04 29.95 -17.67
CA THR A 159 3.33 30.85 -18.80
C THR A 159 2.09 31.46 -19.45
N LYS A 160 0.90 31.22 -18.89
CA LYS A 160 -0.35 31.92 -19.24
C LYS A 160 -0.75 32.87 -18.11
#